data_AF-A0A1A5Y9T7-F1
#
_entry.id   AF-A0A1A5Y9T7-F1
#
_cell.length_a   1.000
_cell.length_b   1.000
_cell.length_c   1.000
_cell.angle_alpha   90.00
_cell.angle_beta   90.00
_cell.angle_gamma   90.00
#
_symmetry.space_group_name_H-M   'P 1'
#
loop_
_entity.id
_entity.type
_entity.pdbx_description
1 polymer ?
#
loop_
_entity_poly.entity_id
_entity_poly.type
_entity_poly.pdbx_seq_one_letter_code
_entity_poly.pdbx_strand_id
1 'polypeptide(L)'
;MPYPDEVDVFKPKLNKRTDGTAYTVQEELSLVAGKFEGLLAHDNIANSSIRAHTGPKMTGEEVTAFTVSVPAETPWRRYIRIFADADAVYMTYQTPGDQVDADDINELQAAATATQEELDRYKSLTDSRVIAVEQGKADKTDVDSKLVAKADKTSVYTKSETDQRIQTIVGAAPDALDTLQEIADALNNDPDFAGTMTMQLASKVDKVAGKGLSANDYTTAEKTKLAGIASGANNYTHPATHPPAIIAQDASSRFVSDVEKAAWNAKAETAAATIEADGLMSAVDKTKLDGISVGANNYSHPATHPPSIIAQDSGNRFVTDTEKAAWNAKASTTAATASVNGLMSAADKTKLDGISAGANNYSHPATHPPSIIVQDSGNRFVTDTEKAAWNAKASTVAATSSVNGLMSAADKTKLDGISAGAQVNRGLSTQAQAEAGEDHTTDMTPLRVKQAIDKRLANVGAGDMLKSVYDSNDNGKVDMAEAADSVPWSGVSGKPTGFPPSTHSHDALNVKADNWKQGDALPSTFDRGLTVFFSNNPASRFNNVQYCTIMTVKGYSSMAAIQYLYPYNNNAPIHYRLALYNSDSWLPWRQLANSDEVMPKGPLTWGQLRGDA
;
A
#
# COMPACT_ATOMS: atom_id res chain seq x y z
N MET A 1 0.33 -33.44 9.94
CA MET A 1 0.31 -34.73 10.65
C MET A 1 0.93 -34.51 12.02
N PRO A 2 0.55 -35.26 13.07
CA PRO A 2 1.34 -35.28 14.31
C PRO A 2 2.75 -35.82 14.03
N TYR A 3 3.66 -35.58 14.99
CA TYR A 3 4.95 -36.26 15.04
C TYR A 3 4.72 -37.73 15.45
N PRO A 4 5.48 -38.72 14.95
CA PRO A 4 5.30 -40.12 15.34
C PRO A 4 5.99 -40.39 16.69
N ASP A 5 5.27 -40.98 17.65
CA ASP A 5 5.68 -41.05 19.06
C ASP A 5 6.95 -41.89 19.36
N GLU A 6 7.47 -42.63 18.37
CA GLU A 6 8.56 -43.61 18.55
C GLU A 6 9.91 -43.21 17.90
N VAL A 7 9.97 -42.10 17.15
CA VAL A 7 11.13 -41.79 16.27
C VAL A 7 12.41 -41.40 17.03
N ASP A 8 12.30 -40.63 18.13
CA ASP A 8 13.45 -40.11 18.88
C ASP A 8 13.73 -40.90 20.19
N VAL A 9 13.23 -42.13 20.31
CA VAL A 9 13.32 -42.94 21.55
C VAL A 9 14.67 -43.66 21.65
N PHE A 10 15.70 -42.94 22.07
CA PHE A 10 16.98 -43.53 22.46
C PHE A 10 16.83 -44.41 23.72
N LYS A 11 17.45 -45.60 23.71
CA LYS A 11 17.53 -46.46 24.90
C LYS A 11 18.21 -45.76 26.08
N PRO A 12 17.87 -46.13 27.34
CA PRO A 12 18.55 -45.63 28.53
C PRO A 12 20.08 -45.78 28.44
N LYS A 13 20.81 -44.76 28.87
CA LYS A 13 22.27 -44.72 28.79
C LYS A 13 22.90 -45.90 29.54
N LEU A 14 23.75 -46.66 28.83
CA LEU A 14 24.58 -47.72 29.40
C LEU A 14 25.29 -47.26 30.67
N ASN A 15 25.17 -48.06 31.73
CA ASN A 15 25.54 -47.71 33.11
C ASN A 15 27.00 -48.03 33.47
N LYS A 16 27.80 -48.54 32.52
CA LYS A 16 29.18 -48.98 32.72
C LYS A 16 30.05 -47.91 33.37
N ARG A 17 30.70 -48.27 34.47
CA ARG A 17 31.67 -47.39 35.12
C ARG A 17 32.98 -47.32 34.34
N THR A 18 33.45 -46.10 34.09
CA THR A 18 34.67 -45.81 33.35
C THR A 18 35.95 -46.21 34.07
N ASP A 19 35.90 -46.37 35.40
CA ASP A 19 37.00 -46.88 36.23
C ASP A 19 37.01 -48.42 36.35
N GLY A 20 36.03 -49.11 35.76
CA GLY A 20 35.86 -50.56 35.84
C GLY A 20 35.47 -51.08 37.23
N THR A 21 35.15 -50.21 38.19
CA THR A 21 34.76 -50.64 39.54
C THR A 21 33.40 -51.33 39.51
N ALA A 22 33.28 -52.46 40.21
CA ALA A 22 32.00 -53.13 40.36
C ALA A 22 31.14 -52.42 41.42
N TYR A 23 29.83 -52.34 41.17
CA TYR A 23 28.83 -51.87 42.11
C TYR A 23 27.76 -52.93 42.33
N THR A 24 27.15 -52.92 43.52
CA THR A 24 26.07 -53.84 43.84
C THR A 24 24.77 -53.36 43.20
N VAL A 25 24.12 -54.23 42.44
CA VAL A 25 22.76 -54.06 41.92
C VAL A 25 21.84 -55.07 42.60
N GLN A 26 20.57 -54.69 42.75
CA GLN A 26 19.47 -55.58 43.10
C GLN A 26 18.47 -55.58 41.95
N GLU A 27 18.10 -56.76 41.48
CA GLU A 27 17.13 -57.02 40.43
C GLU A 27 15.95 -57.80 41.02
N GLU A 28 14.72 -57.40 40.71
CA GLU A 28 13.51 -58.13 41.11
C GLU A 28 13.09 -59.07 39.99
N LEU A 29 13.09 -60.38 40.27
CA LEU A 29 12.72 -61.42 39.32
C LEU A 29 11.38 -62.02 39.74
N SER A 30 10.32 -61.73 39.01
CA SER A 30 8.99 -62.32 39.24
C SER A 30 8.99 -63.80 38.83
N LEU A 31 8.52 -64.69 39.70
CA LEU A 31 8.48 -66.13 39.44
C LEU A 31 7.11 -66.52 38.88
N VAL A 32 7.11 -67.36 37.85
CA VAL A 32 5.89 -67.94 37.28
C VAL A 32 5.82 -69.40 37.69
N ALA A 33 4.80 -69.76 38.47
CA ALA A 33 4.63 -71.10 39.07
C ALA A 33 5.88 -71.57 39.85
N GLY A 34 6.43 -70.71 40.72
CA GLY A 34 7.59 -71.01 41.57
C GLY A 34 8.93 -71.11 40.82
N LYS A 35 9.00 -70.62 39.58
CA LYS A 35 10.18 -70.70 38.72
C LYS A 35 10.47 -69.37 38.01
N PHE A 36 11.75 -69.01 37.94
CA PHE A 36 12.25 -68.02 36.97
C PHE A 36 13.30 -68.68 36.06
N GLU A 37 13.32 -68.28 34.79
CA GLU A 37 14.29 -68.74 33.80
C GLU A 37 14.50 -67.64 32.75
N GLY A 38 15.69 -67.03 32.74
CA GLY A 38 15.97 -65.87 31.89
C GLY A 38 17.41 -65.34 32.04
N LEU A 39 17.71 -64.27 31.31
CA LEU A 39 18.94 -63.50 31.49
C LEU A 39 18.74 -62.47 32.62
N LEU A 40 19.77 -62.23 33.42
CA LEU A 40 19.82 -61.09 34.33
C LEU A 40 19.95 -59.79 33.52
N ALA A 41 19.41 -58.69 34.04
CA ALA A 41 19.33 -57.40 33.37
C ALA A 41 20.68 -56.74 33.06
N HIS A 42 21.76 -57.19 33.71
CA HIS A 42 23.09 -56.60 33.57
C HIS A 42 24.19 -57.57 33.14
N ASP A 43 25.22 -57.02 32.51
CA ASP A 43 26.38 -57.76 32.04
C ASP A 43 27.52 -57.80 33.05
N ASN A 44 28.57 -58.56 32.71
CA ASN A 44 29.85 -58.61 33.42
C ASN A 44 29.72 -58.97 34.92
N ILE A 45 28.61 -59.60 35.29
CA ILE A 45 28.30 -59.99 36.66
C ILE A 45 29.34 -60.99 37.17
N ALA A 46 29.87 -60.72 38.37
CA ALA A 46 30.80 -61.59 39.06
C ALA A 46 30.05 -62.75 39.76
N ASN A 47 30.17 -63.97 39.25
CA ASN A 47 29.37 -65.13 39.69
C ASN A 47 29.42 -65.39 41.21
N SER A 48 30.57 -65.13 41.85
CA SER A 48 30.76 -65.29 43.31
C SER A 48 29.95 -64.30 44.16
N SER A 49 29.51 -63.17 43.58
CA SER A 49 28.75 -62.12 44.25
C SER A 49 27.23 -62.35 44.23
N ILE A 50 26.74 -63.27 43.38
CA ILE A 50 25.30 -63.50 43.19
C ILE A 50 24.68 -64.10 44.46
N ARG A 51 23.63 -63.46 44.98
CA ARG A 51 22.79 -63.92 46.10
C ARG A 51 21.32 -63.73 45.73
N ALA A 52 20.46 -64.63 46.18
CA ALA A 52 19.04 -64.61 45.88
C ALA A 52 18.25 -64.65 47.19
N HIS A 53 17.30 -63.73 47.38
CA HIS A 53 16.50 -63.64 48.60
C HIS A 53 15.01 -63.48 48.30
N THR A 54 14.13 -63.97 49.18
CA THR A 54 12.67 -63.79 49.03
C THR A 54 12.18 -62.39 49.38
N GLY A 55 13.04 -61.52 49.94
CA GLY A 55 12.74 -60.11 50.22
C GLY A 55 13.84 -59.14 49.74
N PRO A 56 13.50 -57.87 49.50
CA PRO A 56 14.44 -56.87 48.98
C PRO A 56 15.55 -56.55 50.00
N LYS A 57 16.69 -56.06 49.51
CA LYS A 57 17.87 -55.66 50.31
C LYS A 57 18.44 -56.79 51.18
N MET A 58 18.48 -58.01 50.63
CA MET A 58 18.91 -59.23 51.33
C MET A 58 18.08 -59.52 52.60
N THR A 59 16.75 -59.35 52.52
CA THR A 59 15.81 -59.72 53.60
C THR A 59 15.00 -60.95 53.22
N GLY A 60 14.31 -61.57 54.19
CA GLY A 60 13.65 -62.85 53.97
C GLY A 60 14.63 -64.03 53.98
N GLU A 61 14.28 -65.10 53.28
CA GLU A 61 15.07 -66.34 53.22
C GLU A 61 16.05 -66.31 52.04
N GLU A 62 17.24 -66.92 52.20
CA GLU A 62 18.23 -67.05 51.13
C GLU A 62 17.89 -68.25 50.23
N VAL A 63 17.56 -67.97 48.97
CA VAL A 63 17.24 -68.98 47.96
C VAL A 63 18.54 -69.56 47.42
N THR A 64 18.91 -70.75 47.89
CA THR A 64 20.09 -71.48 47.41
C THR A 64 19.81 -72.35 46.17
N ALA A 65 18.53 -72.54 45.82
CA ALA A 65 18.08 -73.38 44.71
C ALA A 65 18.07 -72.63 43.35
N PHE A 66 19.24 -72.15 42.91
CA PHE A 66 19.42 -71.56 41.59
C PHE A 66 20.66 -72.09 40.85
N THR A 67 20.66 -72.02 39.52
CA THR A 67 21.80 -72.35 38.67
C THR A 67 22.14 -71.18 37.76
N VAL A 68 23.42 -70.78 37.74
CA VAL A 68 23.96 -69.77 36.83
C VAL A 68 24.58 -70.45 35.61
N SER A 69 24.30 -69.94 34.42
CA SER A 69 24.90 -70.38 33.15
C SER A 69 25.45 -69.17 32.39
N VAL A 70 26.53 -69.38 31.64
CA VAL A 70 27.15 -68.36 30.78
C VAL A 70 26.87 -68.74 29.32
N PRO A 71 26.15 -67.91 28.55
CA PRO A 71 25.94 -68.16 27.12
C PRO A 71 27.26 -68.14 26.35
N ALA A 72 27.42 -69.02 25.35
CA ALA A 72 28.65 -69.11 24.56
C ALA A 72 28.88 -67.89 23.65
N GLU A 73 27.82 -67.43 22.98
CA GLU A 73 27.87 -66.29 22.04
C GLU A 73 27.94 -64.92 22.76
N THR A 74 27.45 -64.84 24.00
CA THR A 74 27.40 -63.60 24.79
C THR A 74 27.98 -63.80 26.20
N PRO A 75 29.29 -64.12 26.33
CA PRO A 75 29.92 -64.53 27.59
C PRO A 75 29.99 -63.44 28.69
N TRP A 76 29.64 -62.19 28.36
CA TRP A 76 29.43 -61.12 29.34
C TRP A 76 28.11 -61.28 30.11
N ARG A 77 27.08 -61.91 29.52
CA ARG A 77 25.73 -62.05 30.09
C ARG A 77 25.64 -63.23 31.07
N ARG A 78 24.61 -63.24 31.93
CA ARG A 78 24.32 -64.37 32.83
C ARG A 78 22.89 -64.85 32.65
N TYR A 79 22.74 -66.15 32.39
CA TYR A 79 21.46 -66.84 32.38
C TYR A 79 21.25 -67.51 33.73
N ILE A 80 20.07 -67.36 34.32
CA ILE A 80 19.76 -67.90 35.65
C ILE A 80 18.44 -68.69 35.61
N ARG A 81 18.44 -69.82 36.30
CA ARG A 81 17.24 -70.62 36.60
C ARG A 81 17.09 -70.68 38.11
N ILE A 82 15.91 -70.34 38.61
CA ILE A 82 15.60 -70.24 40.04
C ILE A 82 14.34 -71.07 40.32
N PHE A 83 14.34 -71.79 41.44
CA PHE A 83 13.16 -72.47 41.96
C PHE A 83 12.94 -72.04 43.41
N ALA A 84 11.80 -71.40 43.71
CA ALA A 84 11.45 -70.93 45.05
C ALA A 84 9.94 -70.85 45.23
N ASP A 85 9.45 -71.07 46.46
CA ASP A 85 8.04 -70.93 46.82
C ASP A 85 7.72 -69.48 47.20
N ALA A 86 7.84 -68.58 46.21
CA ALA A 86 7.65 -67.13 46.35
C ALA A 86 7.23 -66.50 45.01
N ASP A 87 6.44 -65.42 45.06
CA ASP A 87 5.99 -64.68 43.86
C ASP A 87 7.13 -63.91 43.16
N ALA A 88 8.17 -63.53 43.92
CA ALA A 88 9.36 -62.86 43.40
C ALA A 88 10.62 -63.24 44.19
N VAL A 89 11.78 -63.14 43.54
CA VAL A 89 13.10 -63.32 44.15
C VAL A 89 13.97 -62.12 43.81
N TYR A 90 14.58 -61.54 44.83
CA TYR A 90 15.47 -60.40 44.74
C TYR A 90 16.90 -60.89 44.56
N MET A 91 17.38 -60.83 43.31
CA MET A 91 18.75 -61.17 42.96
C MET A 91 19.65 -59.98 43.28
N THR A 92 20.68 -60.17 44.08
CA THR A 92 21.68 -59.15 44.40
C THR A 92 23.05 -59.60 43.92
N TYR A 93 23.75 -58.76 43.17
CA TYR A 93 25.03 -59.11 42.55
C TYR A 93 25.90 -57.88 42.29
N GLN A 94 27.17 -58.10 41.96
CA GLN A 94 28.12 -57.06 41.60
C GLN A 94 28.46 -57.09 40.10
N THR A 95 28.40 -55.92 39.47
CA THR A 95 28.73 -55.69 38.05
C THR A 95 29.48 -54.37 37.88
N PRO A 96 30.44 -54.24 36.94
CA PRO A 96 30.99 -52.95 36.51
C PRO A 96 30.03 -52.17 35.58
N GLY A 97 28.89 -52.76 35.23
CA GLY A 97 27.87 -52.28 34.30
C GLY A 97 28.00 -52.87 32.89
N ASP A 98 27.04 -52.47 32.06
CA ASP A 98 26.65 -53.17 30.84
C ASP A 98 27.67 -53.04 29.70
N GLN A 99 27.63 -53.95 28.74
CA GLN A 99 28.58 -53.99 27.63
C GLN A 99 27.86 -53.74 26.30
N VAL A 100 28.32 -52.71 25.58
CA VAL A 100 27.97 -52.49 24.18
C VAL A 100 28.18 -53.79 23.39
N ASP A 101 27.12 -54.35 22.85
CA ASP A 101 27.19 -55.42 21.86
C ASP A 101 26.67 -54.97 20.48
N ALA A 102 26.47 -55.92 19.56
CA ALA A 102 26.05 -55.62 18.20
C ALA A 102 24.59 -55.15 18.11
N ASP A 103 23.72 -55.64 19.00
CA ASP A 103 22.29 -55.32 18.97
C ASP A 103 22.06 -53.89 19.47
N ASP A 104 22.77 -53.45 20.52
CA ASP A 104 22.78 -52.05 20.97
C ASP A 104 23.14 -51.07 19.83
N ILE A 105 24.13 -51.44 19.01
CA ILE A 105 24.63 -50.62 17.90
C ILE A 105 23.61 -50.63 16.75
N ASN A 106 23.03 -51.78 16.42
CA ASN A 106 22.00 -51.93 15.39
C ASN A 106 20.75 -51.09 15.72
N GLU A 107 20.30 -51.10 16.98
CA GLU A 107 19.17 -50.30 17.44
C GLU A 107 19.47 -48.79 17.42
N LEU A 108 20.65 -48.37 17.86
CA LEU A 108 21.08 -46.97 17.76
C LEU A 108 21.15 -46.50 16.30
N GLN A 109 21.62 -47.36 15.39
CA GLN A 109 21.65 -47.07 13.95
C GLN A 109 20.23 -46.98 13.36
N ALA A 110 19.31 -47.85 13.79
CA ALA A 110 17.92 -47.82 13.36
C ALA A 110 17.21 -46.53 13.81
N ALA A 111 17.34 -46.15 15.10
CA ALA A 111 16.80 -44.90 15.64
C ALA A 111 17.37 -43.67 14.91
N ALA A 112 18.69 -43.60 14.75
CA ALA A 112 19.33 -42.48 14.03
C ALA A 112 18.90 -42.39 12.56
N THR A 113 18.58 -43.52 11.91
CA THR A 113 18.03 -43.55 10.55
C THR A 113 16.59 -43.05 10.53
N ALA A 114 15.76 -43.47 11.48
CA ALA A 114 14.37 -43.00 11.60
C ALA A 114 14.28 -41.47 11.83
N THR A 115 15.09 -40.91 12.74
CA THR A 115 15.18 -39.46 12.95
C THR A 115 15.61 -38.73 11.68
N GLN A 116 16.55 -39.29 10.90
CA GLN A 116 17.00 -38.70 9.63
C GLN A 116 15.91 -38.73 8.55
N GLU A 117 15.18 -39.83 8.40
CA GLU A 117 14.06 -39.95 7.46
C GLU A 117 12.91 -38.98 7.80
N GLU A 118 12.57 -38.84 9.09
CA GLU A 118 11.55 -37.88 9.55
C GLU A 118 11.99 -36.42 9.33
N LEU A 119 13.28 -36.12 9.56
CA LEU A 119 13.85 -34.81 9.29
C LEU A 119 13.77 -34.45 7.79
N ASP A 120 14.07 -35.40 6.90
CA ASP A 120 13.98 -35.18 5.45
C ASP A 120 12.53 -35.13 4.96
N ARG A 121 11.61 -35.88 5.57
CA ARG A 121 10.15 -35.72 5.38
C ARG A 121 9.70 -34.31 5.77
N TYR A 122 10.17 -33.78 6.89
CA TYR A 122 9.82 -32.43 7.36
C TYR A 122 10.38 -31.32 6.46
N LYS A 123 11.61 -31.48 5.93
CA LYS A 123 12.17 -30.59 4.91
C LYS A 123 11.30 -30.60 3.65
N SER A 124 11.03 -31.77 3.07
CA SER A 124 10.21 -31.92 1.86
C SER A 124 8.81 -31.33 2.01
N LEU A 125 8.16 -31.51 3.17
CA LEU A 125 6.88 -30.88 3.51
C LEU A 125 7.01 -29.34 3.59
N THR A 126 8.11 -28.83 4.13
CA THR A 126 8.37 -27.40 4.27
C THR A 126 8.65 -26.75 2.92
N ASP A 127 9.50 -27.36 2.08
CA ASP A 127 9.78 -26.91 0.71
C ASP A 127 8.50 -26.90 -0.14
N SER A 128 7.67 -27.95 -0.03
CA SER A 128 6.36 -28.03 -0.68
C SER A 128 5.42 -26.89 -0.23
N ARG A 129 5.45 -26.52 1.06
CA ARG A 129 4.69 -25.38 1.59
C ARG A 129 5.24 -24.04 1.11
N VAL A 130 6.56 -23.88 1.00
CA VAL A 130 7.18 -22.68 0.43
C VAL A 130 6.78 -22.53 -1.04
N ILE A 131 6.89 -23.58 -1.84
CA ILE A 131 6.47 -23.60 -3.26
C ILE A 131 4.99 -23.22 -3.39
N ALA A 132 4.10 -23.80 -2.57
CA ALA A 132 2.68 -23.46 -2.58
C ALA A 132 2.40 -22.00 -2.14
N VAL A 133 3.21 -21.44 -1.23
CA VAL A 133 3.12 -20.03 -0.83
C VAL A 133 3.62 -19.10 -1.94
N GLU A 134 4.72 -19.41 -2.62
CA GLU A 134 5.20 -18.60 -3.75
C GLU A 134 4.23 -18.67 -4.95
N GLN A 135 3.66 -19.83 -5.25
CA GLN A 135 2.62 -19.99 -6.28
C GLN A 135 1.28 -19.34 -5.91
N GLY A 136 0.97 -19.24 -4.62
CA GLY A 136 -0.26 -18.64 -4.10
C GLY A 136 -0.21 -17.12 -3.93
N LYS A 137 0.97 -16.49 -4.03
CA LYS A 137 1.09 -15.03 -4.08
C LYS A 137 0.58 -14.51 -5.41
N ALA A 138 -0.15 -13.40 -5.37
CA ALA A 138 -0.38 -12.61 -6.58
C ALA A 138 0.97 -12.09 -7.10
N ASP A 139 1.22 -12.27 -8.40
CA ASP A 139 2.46 -11.89 -9.06
C ASP A 139 2.72 -10.39 -8.85
N LYS A 140 3.97 -9.97 -8.62
CA LYS A 140 4.27 -8.56 -8.28
C LYS A 140 3.77 -7.63 -9.39
N THR A 141 3.92 -8.04 -10.65
CA THR A 141 3.43 -7.29 -11.81
C THR A 141 1.91 -7.17 -11.81
N ASP A 142 1.18 -8.19 -11.35
CA ASP A 142 -0.29 -8.16 -11.24
C ASP A 142 -0.76 -7.26 -10.07
N VAL A 143 -0.08 -7.32 -8.92
CA VAL A 143 -0.35 -6.43 -7.78
C VAL A 143 -0.06 -4.98 -8.15
N ASP A 144 1.10 -4.69 -8.75
CA ASP A 144 1.46 -3.34 -9.21
C ASP A 144 0.46 -2.85 -10.28
N SER A 145 0.09 -3.70 -11.25
CA SER A 145 -0.88 -3.35 -12.29
C SER A 145 -2.28 -3.08 -11.72
N LYS A 146 -2.73 -3.87 -10.75
CA LYS A 146 -4.01 -3.65 -10.05
C LYS A 146 -3.97 -2.40 -9.17
N LEU A 147 -2.83 -2.07 -8.56
CA LEU A 147 -2.67 -0.84 -7.79
C LEU A 147 -2.70 0.39 -8.71
N VAL A 148 -2.04 0.32 -9.88
CA VAL A 148 -2.09 1.35 -10.93
C VAL A 148 -3.50 1.47 -11.52
N ALA A 149 -4.22 0.36 -11.76
CA ALA A 149 -5.60 0.39 -12.25
C ALA A 149 -6.59 0.92 -11.21
N LYS A 150 -6.29 0.77 -9.90
CA LYS A 150 -7.08 1.37 -8.81
C LYS A 150 -6.75 2.86 -8.60
N ALA A 151 -5.57 3.30 -9.03
CA ALA A 151 -5.15 4.69 -9.15
C ALA A 151 -5.48 5.24 -10.55
N ASP A 152 -6.77 5.22 -10.91
CA ASP A 152 -7.26 5.81 -12.17
C ASP A 152 -6.88 7.30 -12.25
N LYS A 153 -5.99 7.62 -13.18
CA LYS A 153 -5.48 8.98 -13.41
C LYS A 153 -6.57 9.96 -13.89
N THR A 154 -7.74 9.49 -14.29
CA THR A 154 -8.87 10.36 -14.67
C THR A 154 -9.75 10.76 -13.48
N SER A 155 -9.63 10.07 -12.34
CA SER A 155 -10.32 10.41 -11.08
C SER A 155 -9.39 10.78 -9.91
N VAL A 156 -8.07 10.55 -10.02
CA VAL A 156 -7.07 10.94 -9.02
C VAL A 156 -6.11 12.00 -9.60
N TYR A 157 -6.29 13.26 -9.18
CA TYR A 157 -5.38 14.35 -9.57
C TYR A 157 -4.00 14.19 -8.91
N THR A 158 -2.93 14.34 -9.69
CA THR A 158 -1.58 14.52 -9.14
C THR A 158 -1.46 15.85 -8.40
N LYS A 159 -0.39 16.03 -7.62
CA LYS A 159 -0.10 17.34 -7.01
C LYS A 159 0.01 18.44 -8.07
N SER A 160 0.67 18.19 -9.21
CA SER A 160 0.79 19.21 -10.27
C SER A 160 -0.55 19.61 -10.88
N GLU A 161 -1.46 18.66 -11.10
CA GLU A 161 -2.80 18.96 -11.62
C GLU A 161 -3.69 19.62 -10.56
N THR A 162 -3.50 19.27 -9.29
CA THR A 162 -4.18 19.91 -8.16
C THR A 162 -3.70 21.36 -8.01
N ASP A 163 -2.39 21.60 -8.04
CA ASP A 163 -1.79 22.93 -7.97
C ASP A 163 -2.20 23.78 -9.19
N GLN A 164 -2.19 23.21 -10.41
CA GLN A 164 -2.70 23.88 -11.61
C GLN A 164 -4.20 24.17 -11.53
N ARG A 165 -5.03 23.28 -10.98
CA ARG A 165 -6.46 23.53 -10.77
C ARG A 165 -6.71 24.57 -9.69
N ILE A 166 -5.91 24.62 -8.63
CA ILE A 166 -5.93 25.69 -7.64
C ILE A 166 -5.53 27.02 -8.31
N GLN A 167 -4.44 27.06 -9.10
CA GLN A 167 -4.09 28.24 -9.90
C GLN A 167 -5.17 28.62 -10.92
N THR A 168 -5.90 27.65 -11.49
CA THR A 168 -7.01 27.92 -12.42
C THR A 168 -8.25 28.44 -11.68
N ILE A 169 -8.50 28.04 -10.43
CA ILE A 169 -9.62 28.53 -9.61
C ILE A 169 -9.29 29.89 -8.98
N VAL A 170 -8.03 30.13 -8.62
CA VAL A 170 -7.54 31.42 -8.07
C VAL A 170 -7.36 32.45 -9.19
N GLY A 171 -6.80 32.05 -10.34
CA GLY A 171 -6.60 32.89 -11.53
C GLY A 171 -7.77 32.92 -12.53
N ALA A 172 -8.85 32.19 -12.24
CA ALA A 172 -10.19 32.44 -12.81
C ALA A 172 -11.22 32.75 -11.72
N ALA A 173 -10.75 33.25 -10.57
CA ALA A 173 -11.59 34.13 -9.75
C ALA A 173 -12.03 35.31 -10.65
N PRO A 174 -13.29 35.77 -10.58
CA PRO A 174 -13.74 36.87 -11.43
C PRO A 174 -12.86 38.10 -11.29
N ASP A 175 -12.74 38.89 -12.35
CA ASP A 175 -11.85 40.06 -12.49
C ASP A 175 -11.85 40.99 -11.25
N ALA A 176 -12.99 41.06 -10.55
CA ALA A 176 -13.19 41.75 -9.26
C ALA A 176 -12.35 41.22 -8.06
N LEU A 177 -11.55 40.15 -8.21
CA LEU A 177 -10.53 39.73 -7.25
C LEU A 177 -9.10 39.93 -7.76
N ASP A 178 -8.86 39.81 -9.07
CA ASP A 178 -7.59 40.23 -9.69
C ASP A 178 -7.38 41.73 -9.43
N THR A 179 -8.47 42.52 -9.52
CA THR A 179 -8.49 43.93 -9.11
C THR A 179 -8.04 44.18 -7.68
N LEU A 180 -8.06 43.21 -6.74
CA LEU A 180 -7.52 43.45 -5.40
C LEU A 180 -5.99 43.46 -5.38
N GLN A 181 -5.34 42.62 -6.20
CA GLN A 181 -3.89 42.68 -6.39
C GLN A 181 -3.51 43.87 -7.28
N GLU A 182 -4.24 44.11 -8.38
CA GLU A 182 -4.00 45.30 -9.23
C GLU A 182 -4.21 46.61 -8.46
N ILE A 183 -5.22 46.71 -7.58
CA ILE A 183 -5.41 47.88 -6.72
C ILE A 183 -4.30 47.97 -5.68
N ALA A 184 -3.90 46.86 -5.04
CA ALA A 184 -2.78 46.89 -4.10
C ALA A 184 -1.50 47.41 -4.77
N ASP A 185 -1.15 46.92 -5.96
CA ASP A 185 0.04 47.35 -6.69
C ASP A 185 -0.10 48.74 -7.33
N ALA A 186 -1.30 49.14 -7.79
CA ALA A 186 -1.57 50.50 -8.28
C ALA A 186 -1.57 51.56 -7.16
N LEU A 187 -1.86 51.15 -5.92
CA LEU A 187 -1.65 51.94 -4.70
C LEU A 187 -0.23 51.74 -4.12
N ASN A 188 0.68 51.06 -4.85
CA ASN A 188 2.06 50.77 -4.47
C ASN A 188 2.21 50.10 -3.09
N ASN A 189 1.23 49.26 -2.72
CA ASN A 189 1.09 48.58 -1.43
C ASN A 189 1.18 49.53 -0.21
N ASP A 190 0.74 50.78 -0.35
CA ASP A 190 0.76 51.80 0.71
C ASP A 190 -0.40 51.61 1.72
N PRO A 191 -0.14 51.28 3.00
CA PRO A 191 -1.18 51.11 4.02
C PRO A 191 -1.92 52.41 4.40
N ASP A 192 -1.35 53.58 4.10
CA ASP A 192 -1.98 54.89 4.30
C ASP A 192 -1.91 55.73 3.01
N PHE A 193 -2.30 55.13 1.89
CA PHE A 193 -2.42 55.83 0.61
C PHE A 193 -3.22 57.16 0.70
N ALA A 194 -4.23 57.20 1.58
CA ALA A 194 -5.02 58.40 1.84
C ALA A 194 -4.17 59.52 2.49
N GLY A 195 -3.39 59.22 3.53
CA GLY A 195 -2.43 60.12 4.14
C GLY A 195 -1.32 60.53 3.17
N THR A 196 -0.70 59.57 2.47
CA THR A 196 0.33 59.83 1.45
C THR A 196 -0.16 60.78 0.36
N MET A 197 -1.33 60.52 -0.24
CA MET A 197 -1.89 61.40 -1.26
C MET A 197 -2.29 62.76 -0.70
N THR A 198 -2.75 62.83 0.56
CA THR A 198 -3.00 64.10 1.26
C THR A 198 -1.71 64.92 1.44
N MET A 199 -0.59 64.28 1.80
CA MET A 199 0.72 64.95 1.90
C MET A 199 1.26 65.41 0.54
N GLN A 200 1.04 64.63 -0.53
CA GLN A 200 1.40 65.04 -1.90
C GLN A 200 0.55 66.23 -2.38
N LEU A 201 -0.75 66.26 -2.06
CA LEU A 201 -1.62 67.40 -2.36
C LEU A 201 -1.26 68.64 -1.52
N ALA A 202 -0.93 68.49 -0.23
CA ALA A 202 -0.46 69.58 0.63
C ALA A 202 0.89 70.18 0.15
N SER A 203 1.63 69.45 -0.69
CA SER A 203 2.88 69.90 -1.32
C SER A 203 2.65 70.67 -2.63
N LYS A 204 1.39 70.90 -3.05
CA LYS A 204 1.04 71.70 -4.24
C LYS A 204 0.97 73.19 -3.90
N VAL A 205 1.43 74.03 -4.81
CA VAL A 205 1.32 75.50 -4.69
C VAL A 205 -0.12 75.95 -5.00
N ASP A 206 -0.66 76.84 -4.16
CA ASP A 206 -2.00 77.41 -4.31
C ASP A 206 -2.24 78.11 -5.66
N LYS A 207 -3.42 77.87 -6.23
CA LYS A 207 -3.85 78.49 -7.50
C LYS A 207 -4.43 79.88 -7.26
N VAL A 208 -3.61 80.91 -7.47
CA VAL A 208 -4.07 82.30 -7.51
C VAL A 208 -4.97 82.55 -8.74
N ALA A 209 -6.11 83.22 -8.54
CA ALA A 209 -7.06 83.54 -9.61
C ALA A 209 -6.40 84.36 -10.75
N GLY A 210 -6.74 84.04 -12.00
CA GLY A 210 -6.17 84.70 -13.18
C GLY A 210 -4.72 84.32 -13.53
N LYS A 211 -4.15 83.30 -12.88
CA LYS A 211 -2.80 82.78 -13.16
C LYS A 211 -2.81 81.28 -13.48
N GLY A 212 -1.83 80.84 -14.27
CA GLY A 212 -1.50 79.42 -14.46
C GLY A 212 -0.58 78.92 -13.34
N LEU A 213 -0.52 77.60 -13.13
CA LEU A 213 0.25 76.99 -12.03
C LEU A 213 1.75 77.33 -12.11
N SER A 214 2.35 77.29 -13.30
CA SER A 214 3.76 77.65 -13.54
C SER A 214 4.05 79.16 -13.54
N ALA A 215 3.04 80.02 -13.40
CA ALA A 215 3.26 81.48 -13.33
C ALA A 215 3.91 81.92 -12.00
N ASN A 216 4.18 80.98 -11.09
CA ASN A 216 4.76 81.23 -9.78
C ASN A 216 6.15 80.62 -9.56
N ASP A 217 6.71 79.86 -10.51
CA ASP A 217 7.95 79.08 -10.38
C ASP A 217 9.20 79.91 -10.02
N TYR A 218 9.15 81.23 -10.23
CA TYR A 218 10.17 82.18 -9.82
C TYR A 218 10.01 82.63 -8.36
N THR A 219 11.10 82.64 -7.59
CA THR A 219 11.16 83.28 -6.27
C THR A 219 10.87 84.79 -6.36
N THR A 220 10.53 85.43 -5.23
CA THR A 220 10.29 86.89 -5.19
C THR A 220 11.49 87.69 -5.70
N ALA A 221 12.73 87.21 -5.46
CA ALA A 221 13.95 87.82 -5.98
C ALA A 221 14.07 87.72 -7.52
N GLU A 222 13.69 86.58 -8.10
CA GLU A 222 13.69 86.38 -9.56
C GLU A 222 12.57 87.14 -10.25
N LYS A 223 11.35 87.17 -9.68
CA LYS A 223 10.24 88.02 -10.16
C LYS A 223 10.66 89.50 -10.18
N THR A 224 11.41 89.94 -9.17
CA THR A 224 11.97 91.31 -9.10
C THR A 224 13.03 91.55 -10.18
N LYS A 225 13.92 90.58 -10.46
CA LYS A 225 14.87 90.67 -11.58
C LYS A 225 14.17 90.73 -12.93
N LEU A 226 13.23 89.81 -13.20
CA LEU A 226 12.50 89.72 -14.46
C LEU A 226 11.66 90.97 -14.76
N ALA A 227 11.04 91.57 -13.74
CA ALA A 227 10.33 92.85 -13.87
C ALA A 227 11.24 94.04 -14.25
N GLY A 228 12.57 93.91 -14.06
CA GLY A 228 13.56 94.90 -14.47
C GLY A 228 14.14 94.68 -15.88
N ILE A 229 13.78 93.60 -16.58
CA ILE A 229 14.29 93.32 -17.94
C ILE A 229 13.37 93.97 -18.98
N ALA A 230 13.94 94.87 -19.78
CA ALA A 230 13.20 95.55 -20.86
C ALA A 230 12.80 94.58 -21.99
N SER A 231 11.67 94.86 -22.64
CA SER A 231 11.17 94.07 -23.76
C SER A 231 12.19 93.96 -24.90
N GLY A 232 12.48 92.73 -25.34
CA GLY A 232 13.41 92.45 -26.45
C GLY A 232 14.87 92.20 -26.08
N ALA A 233 15.23 92.16 -24.78
CA ALA A 233 16.63 92.04 -24.31
C ALA A 233 17.45 90.84 -24.84
N ASN A 234 16.80 89.81 -25.41
CA ASN A 234 17.45 88.59 -25.91
C ASN A 234 17.60 88.55 -27.45
N ASN A 235 17.35 89.64 -28.17
CA ASN A 235 17.41 89.69 -29.64
C ASN A 235 18.87 89.75 -30.16
N TYR A 236 19.58 88.62 -30.08
CA TYR A 236 20.96 88.49 -30.53
C TYR A 236 21.07 88.32 -32.05
N THR A 237 21.71 89.29 -32.71
CA THR A 237 22.12 89.21 -34.12
C THR A 237 23.62 88.89 -34.22
N HIS A 238 23.97 87.82 -34.94
CA HIS A 238 25.34 87.32 -35.02
C HIS A 238 26.25 88.25 -35.85
N PRO A 239 27.51 88.51 -35.45
CA PRO A 239 28.45 89.33 -36.21
C PRO A 239 28.93 88.64 -37.51
N ALA A 240 29.47 89.41 -38.46
CA ALA A 240 29.89 88.89 -39.76
C ALA A 240 31.20 88.07 -39.75
N THR A 241 32.03 88.19 -38.70
CA THR A 241 33.35 87.52 -38.60
C THR A 241 33.75 87.28 -37.15
N HIS A 242 34.48 86.19 -36.89
CA HIS A 242 34.98 85.78 -35.56
C HIS A 242 36.27 84.93 -35.65
N PRO A 243 37.10 84.85 -34.58
CA PRO A 243 38.25 83.94 -34.52
C PRO A 243 37.87 82.45 -34.67
N PRO A 244 38.71 81.60 -35.27
CA PRO A 244 38.40 80.17 -35.51
C PRO A 244 38.11 79.36 -34.24
N ALA A 245 38.67 79.74 -33.09
CA ALA A 245 38.44 79.08 -31.79
C ALA A 245 36.99 79.23 -31.25
N ILE A 246 36.13 80.00 -31.93
CA ILE A 246 34.70 80.14 -31.62
C ILE A 246 33.84 79.17 -32.46
N ILE A 247 34.42 78.51 -33.47
CA ILE A 247 33.70 77.64 -34.42
C ILE A 247 33.78 76.17 -33.98
N ALA A 248 32.63 75.53 -33.78
CA ALA A 248 32.54 74.08 -33.70
C ALA A 248 32.66 73.46 -35.11
N GLN A 249 33.50 72.45 -35.27
CA GLN A 249 33.95 71.97 -36.59
C GLN A 249 32.89 71.11 -37.29
N ASP A 250 32.75 71.30 -38.61
CA ASP A 250 31.75 70.62 -39.43
C ASP A 250 32.36 69.99 -40.71
N ALA A 251 31.51 69.37 -41.54
CA ALA A 251 31.94 68.58 -42.70
C ALA A 251 32.69 69.36 -43.80
N SER A 252 32.67 70.70 -43.79
CA SER A 252 33.41 71.57 -44.72
C SER A 252 34.49 72.42 -44.04
N SER A 253 34.53 72.46 -42.71
CA SER A 253 35.40 73.31 -41.88
C SER A 253 36.36 72.48 -41.02
N ARG A 254 36.81 71.34 -41.54
CA ARG A 254 37.39 70.22 -40.78
C ARG A 254 38.83 70.45 -40.35
N PHE A 255 39.12 70.15 -39.08
CA PHE A 255 40.45 69.69 -38.67
C PHE A 255 40.35 68.17 -38.47
N VAL A 256 41.29 67.40 -39.01
CA VAL A 256 41.16 65.93 -39.04
C VAL A 256 41.42 65.33 -37.66
N SER A 257 40.43 64.60 -37.17
CA SER A 257 40.43 63.89 -35.88
C SER A 257 40.95 62.45 -35.97
N ASP A 258 41.27 61.84 -34.83
CA ASP A 258 41.59 60.40 -34.78
C ASP A 258 40.39 59.49 -35.10
N VAL A 259 39.16 60.01 -35.01
CA VAL A 259 37.94 59.29 -35.42
C VAL A 259 37.90 59.13 -36.95
N GLU A 260 38.37 60.12 -37.70
CA GLU A 260 38.46 60.03 -39.17
C GLU A 260 39.55 59.04 -39.63
N LYS A 261 40.60 58.82 -38.81
CA LYS A 261 41.54 57.71 -39.02
C LYS A 261 40.89 56.35 -38.76
N ALA A 262 40.07 56.23 -37.70
CA ALA A 262 39.36 54.99 -37.39
C ALA A 262 38.39 54.58 -38.51
N ALA A 263 37.73 55.55 -39.16
CA ALA A 263 36.86 55.30 -40.32
C ALA A 263 37.60 54.70 -41.53
N TRP A 264 38.89 55.01 -41.74
CA TRP A 264 39.71 54.36 -42.77
C TRP A 264 40.14 52.94 -42.38
N ASN A 265 40.36 52.65 -41.10
CA ASN A 265 40.66 51.29 -40.64
C ASN A 265 39.43 50.35 -40.75
N ALA A 266 38.22 50.90 -40.77
CA ALA A 266 36.96 50.16 -40.94
C ALA A 266 36.65 49.74 -42.40
N LYS A 267 37.60 49.87 -43.34
CA LYS A 267 37.42 49.52 -44.76
C LYS A 267 37.58 48.02 -45.07
N ALA A 268 37.76 47.18 -44.06
CA ALA A 268 37.70 45.72 -44.16
C ALA A 268 36.27 45.24 -43.93
N GLU A 269 35.79 44.31 -44.77
CA GLU A 269 34.39 43.91 -44.80
C GLU A 269 34.07 42.91 -43.67
N THR A 270 33.22 43.32 -42.73
CA THR A 270 32.90 42.56 -41.50
C THR A 270 31.57 41.80 -41.58
N ALA A 271 30.87 41.85 -42.71
CA ALA A 271 29.62 41.14 -42.92
C ALA A 271 29.85 39.63 -43.09
N ALA A 272 29.00 38.81 -42.48
CA ALA A 272 29.00 37.37 -42.75
C ALA A 272 28.55 37.12 -44.21
N ALA A 273 29.32 36.31 -44.95
CA ALA A 273 29.01 35.98 -46.33
C ALA A 273 27.66 35.26 -46.45
N THR A 274 27.01 35.42 -47.59
CA THR A 274 25.74 34.76 -47.95
C THR A 274 25.94 33.89 -49.19
N ILE A 275 24.94 33.11 -49.59
CA ILE A 275 25.02 32.30 -50.81
C ILE A 275 24.91 33.12 -52.12
N GLU A 276 24.52 34.40 -52.04
CA GLU A 276 24.38 35.30 -53.20
C GLU A 276 25.36 36.49 -53.20
N ALA A 277 25.98 36.82 -52.06
CA ALA A 277 26.90 37.95 -51.92
C ALA A 277 28.07 37.66 -50.98
N ASP A 278 29.27 38.12 -51.38
CA ASP A 278 30.53 38.00 -50.66
C ASP A 278 30.50 38.75 -49.30
N GLY A 279 31.48 38.44 -48.44
CA GLY A 279 31.74 39.14 -47.19
C GLY A 279 33.04 38.64 -46.56
N LEU A 280 33.00 38.22 -45.29
CA LEU A 280 34.12 37.56 -44.59
C LEU A 280 34.68 36.29 -45.30
N MET A 281 33.98 35.75 -46.29
CA MET A 281 34.43 34.75 -47.26
C MET A 281 33.65 34.93 -48.58
N SER A 282 34.01 34.19 -49.64
CA SER A 282 33.26 34.29 -50.91
C SER A 282 31.87 33.65 -50.80
N ALA A 283 30.90 34.17 -51.57
CA ALA A 283 29.57 33.59 -51.71
C ALA A 283 29.63 32.17 -52.29
N VAL A 284 30.59 31.92 -53.17
CA VAL A 284 30.87 30.61 -53.77
C VAL A 284 31.27 29.60 -52.70
N ASP A 285 32.11 29.99 -51.74
CA ASP A 285 32.52 29.11 -50.65
C ASP A 285 31.46 28.99 -49.55
N LYS A 286 30.68 30.05 -49.30
CA LYS A 286 29.52 29.97 -48.40
C LYS A 286 28.47 28.99 -48.93
N THR A 287 28.20 29.02 -50.24
CA THR A 287 27.29 28.09 -50.93
C THR A 287 27.78 26.64 -50.84
N LYS A 288 29.09 26.40 -50.96
CA LYS A 288 29.66 25.05 -50.72
C LYS A 288 29.47 24.60 -49.28
N LEU A 289 29.64 25.50 -48.31
CA LEU A 289 29.53 25.16 -46.88
C LEU A 289 28.09 24.87 -46.45
N ASP A 290 27.14 25.71 -46.89
CA ASP A 290 25.71 25.57 -46.58
C ASP A 290 25.06 24.38 -47.33
N GLY A 291 25.64 23.97 -48.46
CA GLY A 291 25.23 22.78 -49.21
C GLY A 291 25.59 21.44 -48.55
N ILE A 292 26.37 21.44 -47.46
CA ILE A 292 26.73 20.23 -46.71
C ILE A 292 25.67 19.95 -45.65
N SER A 293 24.94 18.85 -45.81
CA SER A 293 23.93 18.41 -44.84
C SER A 293 24.53 18.20 -43.44
N VAL A 294 23.80 18.64 -42.40
CA VAL A 294 24.24 18.52 -41.00
C VAL A 294 24.57 17.06 -40.67
N GLY A 295 25.84 16.80 -40.34
CA GLY A 295 26.34 15.47 -39.98
C GLY A 295 26.89 14.61 -41.13
N ALA A 296 27.06 15.14 -42.35
CA ALA A 296 27.48 14.38 -43.54
C ALA A 296 28.78 13.54 -43.40
N ASN A 297 29.66 13.85 -42.44
CA ASN A 297 30.93 13.12 -42.22
C ASN A 297 30.83 12.01 -41.14
N ASN A 298 29.63 11.68 -40.63
CA ASN A 298 29.45 10.69 -39.55
C ASN A 298 29.16 9.29 -40.11
N TYR A 299 30.20 8.49 -40.36
CA TYR A 299 30.08 7.12 -40.89
C TYR A 299 29.88 6.05 -39.81
N SER A 300 29.01 5.08 -40.06
CA SER A 300 28.80 3.89 -39.23
C SER A 300 28.56 2.65 -40.11
N HIS A 301 29.01 1.48 -39.64
CA HIS A 301 29.09 0.25 -40.45
C HIS A 301 27.89 -0.69 -40.20
N PRO A 302 27.32 -1.35 -41.23
CA PRO A 302 26.24 -2.33 -41.07
C PRO A 302 26.68 -3.62 -40.35
N ALA A 303 25.71 -4.35 -39.80
CA ALA A 303 25.96 -5.55 -38.99
C ALA A 303 26.04 -6.87 -39.78
N THR A 304 25.58 -6.93 -41.03
CA THR A 304 25.61 -8.15 -41.87
C THR A 304 25.76 -7.82 -43.37
N HIS A 305 26.26 -8.79 -44.13
CA HIS A 305 26.40 -8.73 -45.59
C HIS A 305 26.01 -10.08 -46.22
N PRO A 306 25.42 -10.11 -47.45
CA PRO A 306 25.21 -11.35 -48.17
C PRO A 306 26.55 -12.01 -48.58
N PRO A 307 26.64 -13.36 -48.63
CA PRO A 307 27.91 -14.07 -48.89
C PRO A 307 28.61 -13.70 -50.21
N SER A 308 27.88 -13.21 -51.20
CA SER A 308 28.42 -12.77 -52.50
C SER A 308 29.31 -11.52 -52.45
N ILE A 309 29.36 -10.81 -51.30
CA ILE A 309 30.30 -9.69 -51.07
C ILE A 309 31.70 -10.21 -50.69
N ILE A 310 31.84 -11.47 -50.27
CA ILE A 310 33.12 -12.10 -49.91
C ILE A 310 33.54 -13.05 -51.04
N ALA A 311 34.72 -12.82 -51.60
CA ALA A 311 35.32 -13.75 -52.57
C ALA A 311 35.68 -15.08 -51.87
N GLN A 312 35.18 -16.22 -52.39
CA GLN A 312 35.41 -17.52 -51.75
C GLN A 312 36.74 -18.15 -52.16
N ASP A 313 37.43 -18.69 -51.16
CA ASP A 313 38.70 -19.41 -51.27
C ASP A 313 38.64 -20.75 -50.52
N SER A 314 39.77 -21.42 -50.34
CA SER A 314 39.87 -22.69 -49.61
C SER A 314 39.57 -22.60 -48.10
N GLY A 315 39.49 -21.39 -47.52
CA GLY A 315 39.08 -21.20 -46.13
C GLY A 315 37.55 -21.11 -45.95
N ASN A 316 36.80 -20.82 -47.02
CA ASN A 316 35.44 -20.28 -46.92
C ASN A 316 34.46 -20.92 -47.93
N ARG A 317 34.12 -22.22 -47.76
CA ARG A 317 33.24 -22.98 -48.69
C ARG A 317 32.06 -23.69 -48.01
N PHE A 318 31.02 -24.00 -48.79
CA PHE A 318 29.80 -24.72 -48.39
C PHE A 318 29.53 -25.95 -49.31
N VAL A 319 28.69 -26.91 -48.87
CA VAL A 319 28.57 -28.29 -49.43
C VAL A 319 27.10 -28.66 -49.77
N THR A 320 26.83 -29.66 -50.62
CA THR A 320 25.50 -29.98 -51.18
C THR A 320 24.88 -31.31 -50.69
N ASP A 321 23.62 -31.58 -51.07
CA ASP A 321 22.88 -32.78 -50.65
C ASP A 321 23.13 -34.05 -51.49
N THR A 322 23.43 -33.92 -52.78
CA THR A 322 23.64 -35.08 -53.69
C THR A 322 24.78 -35.98 -53.21
N GLU A 323 25.80 -35.38 -52.61
CA GLU A 323 27.00 -36.04 -52.07
C GLU A 323 26.67 -37.03 -50.94
N LYS A 324 25.50 -36.90 -50.29
CA LYS A 324 25.06 -37.73 -49.15
C LYS A 324 24.47 -39.09 -49.55
N ALA A 325 23.98 -39.23 -50.80
CA ALA A 325 23.13 -40.36 -51.18
C ALA A 325 23.89 -41.68 -51.45
N ALA A 326 25.17 -41.61 -51.82
CA ALA A 326 25.91 -42.73 -52.40
C ALA A 326 26.42 -43.79 -51.39
N TRP A 327 26.27 -43.59 -50.07
CA TRP A 327 27.01 -44.33 -49.05
C TRP A 327 26.32 -45.61 -48.48
N ASN A 328 25.14 -46.03 -48.98
CA ASN A 328 24.14 -46.74 -48.15
C ASN A 328 23.82 -48.27 -48.38
N ALA A 329 24.63 -49.14 -49.02
CA ALA A 329 24.26 -50.59 -49.21
C ALA A 329 25.43 -51.62 -49.36
N LYS A 330 25.43 -52.83 -48.71
CA LYS A 330 26.60 -53.79 -48.77
C LYS A 330 26.62 -55.31 -48.31
N ALA A 331 25.59 -55.99 -47.76
CA ALA A 331 25.78 -57.24 -46.95
C ALA A 331 25.41 -58.65 -47.57
N SER A 332 25.73 -59.79 -46.88
CA SER A 332 25.44 -61.21 -47.27
C SER A 332 25.38 -62.21 -46.07
N THR A 333 25.10 -63.51 -46.29
CA THR A 333 24.36 -64.38 -45.31
C THR A 333 24.74 -65.89 -45.09
N THR A 334 25.73 -66.51 -45.75
CA THR A 334 26.01 -67.99 -45.61
C THR A 334 26.69 -68.38 -44.28
N ALA A 335 26.72 -69.65 -43.82
CA ALA A 335 27.21 -70.10 -42.48
C ALA A 335 28.72 -70.51 -42.37
N ALA A 336 29.27 -70.67 -41.14
CA ALA A 336 30.72 -70.61 -40.85
C ALA A 336 31.37 -71.84 -40.16
N THR A 337 32.69 -72.03 -40.35
CA THR A 337 33.55 -73.04 -39.68
C THR A 337 34.90 -72.42 -39.25
N ALA A 338 35.76 -73.14 -38.52
CA ALA A 338 37.09 -72.65 -38.12
C ALA A 338 38.01 -72.20 -39.30
N SER A 339 37.71 -72.63 -40.54
CA SER A 339 38.52 -72.31 -41.73
C SER A 339 37.76 -71.51 -42.81
N VAL A 340 36.43 -71.42 -42.74
CA VAL A 340 35.60 -70.79 -43.77
C VAL A 340 34.61 -69.80 -43.14
N ASN A 341 34.66 -68.55 -43.60
CA ASN A 341 33.77 -67.48 -43.14
C ASN A 341 32.31 -67.76 -43.51
N GLY A 342 31.40 -67.27 -42.67
CA GLY A 342 29.98 -67.18 -42.95
C GLY A 342 29.29 -66.18 -42.01
N LEU A 343 28.23 -66.62 -41.32
CA LEU A 343 27.41 -65.83 -40.38
C LEU A 343 28.24 -65.21 -39.25
N MET A 344 29.42 -65.77 -38.99
CA MET A 344 30.53 -65.18 -38.26
C MET A 344 31.83 -65.45 -39.03
N SER A 345 32.93 -64.77 -38.68
CA SER A 345 34.21 -65.11 -39.31
C SER A 345 34.74 -66.46 -38.83
N ALA A 346 35.53 -67.12 -39.67
CA ALA A 346 36.25 -68.34 -39.32
C ALA A 346 37.21 -68.14 -38.14
N ALA A 347 37.80 -66.95 -38.06
CA ALA A 347 38.66 -66.53 -36.95
C ALA A 347 37.88 -66.48 -35.63
N ASP A 348 36.62 -66.05 -35.62
CA ASP A 348 35.82 -65.99 -34.39
C ASP A 348 35.37 -67.37 -33.91
N LYS A 349 35.06 -68.31 -34.83
CA LYS A 349 34.82 -69.71 -34.44
C LYS A 349 36.10 -70.32 -33.85
N THR A 350 37.25 -70.05 -34.45
CA THR A 350 38.57 -70.50 -33.96
C THR A 350 38.94 -69.90 -32.60
N LYS A 351 38.60 -68.62 -32.32
CA LYS A 351 38.78 -68.01 -30.99
C LYS A 351 38.00 -68.75 -29.90
N LEU A 352 36.74 -69.11 -30.18
CA LEU A 352 35.88 -69.84 -29.23
C LEU A 352 36.41 -71.24 -28.93
N ASP A 353 36.93 -71.94 -29.94
CA ASP A 353 37.51 -73.29 -29.78
C ASP A 353 38.86 -73.29 -29.05
N GLY A 354 39.49 -72.11 -28.88
CA GLY A 354 40.79 -71.94 -28.24
C GLY A 354 40.78 -71.61 -26.74
N ILE A 355 39.62 -71.65 -26.06
CA ILE A 355 39.50 -71.27 -24.64
C ILE A 355 39.74 -72.49 -23.73
N SER A 356 40.84 -72.45 -22.95
CA SER A 356 41.26 -73.54 -22.07
C SER A 356 40.32 -73.81 -20.88
N ALA A 357 40.20 -75.08 -20.51
CA ALA A 357 39.42 -75.51 -19.35
C ALA A 357 39.95 -74.89 -18.04
N GLY A 358 39.05 -74.33 -17.23
CA GLY A 358 39.38 -73.72 -15.93
C GLY A 358 39.59 -72.20 -15.92
N ALA A 359 39.43 -71.52 -17.07
CA ALA A 359 39.65 -70.06 -17.22
C ALA A 359 38.77 -69.14 -16.34
N ASN A 360 37.84 -69.68 -15.55
CA ASN A 360 36.85 -68.92 -14.77
C ASN A 360 37.18 -68.82 -13.26
N ASN A 361 38.31 -69.35 -12.79
CA ASN A 361 38.66 -69.32 -11.36
C ASN A 361 39.22 -67.95 -10.94
N TYR A 362 38.32 -67.00 -10.68
CA TYR A 362 38.66 -65.62 -10.33
C TYR A 362 38.89 -65.42 -8.82
N SER A 363 40.05 -64.89 -8.44
CA SER A 363 40.31 -64.38 -7.09
C SER A 363 40.31 -62.85 -7.12
N HIS A 364 39.53 -62.24 -6.24
CA HIS A 364 39.32 -60.79 -6.21
C HIS A 364 40.56 -60.08 -5.62
N PRO A 365 41.09 -59.02 -6.27
CA PRO A 365 42.26 -58.30 -5.77
C PRO A 365 41.91 -57.46 -4.52
N ALA A 366 42.93 -57.12 -3.74
CA ALA A 366 42.78 -56.28 -2.54
C ALA A 366 42.49 -54.80 -2.86
N THR A 367 42.76 -54.34 -4.09
CA THR A 367 42.41 -53.02 -4.61
C THR A 367 42.01 -53.13 -6.07
N HIS A 368 41.11 -52.25 -6.51
CA HIS A 368 40.71 -52.10 -7.92
C HIS A 368 41.08 -50.70 -8.43
N PRO A 369 41.59 -50.54 -9.66
CA PRO A 369 41.59 -49.25 -10.32
C PRO A 369 40.13 -48.76 -10.54
N PRO A 370 39.83 -47.46 -10.36
CA PRO A 370 38.46 -46.93 -10.50
C PRO A 370 37.78 -47.20 -11.85
N SER A 371 38.56 -47.48 -12.91
CA SER A 371 38.05 -47.84 -14.24
C SER A 371 37.28 -49.18 -14.30
N ILE A 372 37.28 -49.99 -13.24
CA ILE A 372 36.52 -51.26 -13.17
C ILE A 372 35.02 -51.05 -12.90
N ILE A 373 34.61 -49.94 -12.29
CA ILE A 373 33.19 -49.61 -12.12
C ILE A 373 32.78 -48.58 -13.18
N VAL A 374 31.85 -48.99 -14.05
CA VAL A 374 31.23 -48.12 -15.04
C VAL A 374 30.43 -47.04 -14.31
N GLN A 375 30.70 -45.77 -14.61
CA GLN A 375 29.98 -44.66 -13.99
C GLN A 375 28.58 -44.49 -14.58
N ASP A 376 27.59 -44.25 -13.71
CA ASP A 376 26.21 -43.92 -14.08
C ASP A 376 25.80 -42.57 -13.44
N SER A 377 24.51 -42.23 -13.44
CA SER A 377 24.01 -40.96 -12.89
C SER A 377 24.00 -40.89 -11.35
N GLY A 378 24.01 -42.02 -10.64
CA GLY A 378 24.12 -42.11 -9.18
C GLY A 378 25.53 -42.45 -8.69
N ASN A 379 26.29 -43.21 -9.47
CA ASN A 379 27.60 -43.75 -9.10
C ASN A 379 28.72 -43.14 -9.94
N ARG A 380 29.38 -42.09 -9.42
CA ARG A 380 30.51 -41.43 -10.10
C ARG A 380 31.71 -41.25 -9.17
N PHE A 381 32.89 -41.73 -9.60
CA PHE A 381 34.15 -41.29 -9.00
C PHE A 381 34.43 -39.85 -9.40
N VAL A 382 34.75 -39.04 -8.40
CA VAL A 382 35.10 -37.62 -8.54
C VAL A 382 36.58 -37.44 -8.22
N THR A 383 37.34 -36.93 -9.19
CA THR A 383 38.76 -36.62 -8.98
C THR A 383 38.92 -35.44 -8.03
N ASP A 384 40.06 -35.35 -7.34
CA ASP A 384 40.33 -34.18 -6.48
C ASP A 384 40.46 -32.88 -7.29
N THR A 385 40.79 -32.97 -8.58
CA THR A 385 40.71 -31.85 -9.53
C THR A 385 39.27 -31.40 -9.79
N GLU A 386 38.32 -32.32 -9.97
CA GLU A 386 36.89 -31.98 -10.09
C GLU A 386 36.34 -31.41 -8.79
N LYS A 387 36.69 -31.99 -7.63
CA LYS A 387 36.31 -31.44 -6.31
C LYS A 387 36.85 -30.03 -6.13
N ALA A 388 38.13 -29.78 -6.45
CA ALA A 388 38.73 -28.45 -6.39
C ALA A 388 38.05 -27.47 -7.36
N ALA A 389 37.74 -27.91 -8.58
CA ALA A 389 37.02 -27.09 -9.56
C ALA A 389 35.58 -26.77 -9.12
N TRP A 390 34.88 -27.69 -8.44
CA TRP A 390 33.54 -27.45 -7.89
C TRP A 390 33.58 -26.53 -6.68
N ASN A 391 34.53 -26.73 -5.76
CA ASN A 391 34.74 -25.83 -4.62
C ASN A 391 35.11 -24.41 -5.11
N ALA A 392 35.82 -24.28 -6.22
CA ALA A 392 36.14 -23.01 -6.86
C ALA A 392 34.98 -22.38 -7.67
N LYS A 393 33.83 -23.05 -7.87
CA LYS A 393 32.63 -22.43 -8.47
C LYS A 393 31.97 -21.45 -7.49
N ALA A 394 32.09 -21.66 -6.19
CA ALA A 394 31.70 -20.68 -5.19
C ALA A 394 32.80 -19.62 -5.09
N SER A 395 32.59 -18.45 -5.70
CA SER A 395 33.56 -17.35 -5.59
C SER A 395 33.60 -16.84 -4.16
N THR A 396 34.68 -17.14 -3.44
CA THR A 396 34.95 -16.65 -2.09
C THR A 396 35.37 -15.18 -2.06
N VAL A 397 35.57 -14.57 -3.22
CA VAL A 397 35.92 -13.15 -3.38
C VAL A 397 34.66 -12.29 -3.27
N ALA A 398 34.75 -11.18 -2.54
CA ALA A 398 33.67 -10.19 -2.49
C ALA A 398 33.37 -9.66 -3.90
N ALA A 399 32.09 -9.57 -4.27
CA ALA A 399 31.69 -9.00 -5.55
C ALA A 399 32.05 -7.52 -5.65
N THR A 400 32.35 -7.04 -6.86
CA THR A 400 32.45 -5.61 -7.16
C THR A 400 31.30 -5.19 -8.08
N SER A 401 31.15 -3.90 -8.35
CA SER A 401 30.21 -3.39 -9.36
C SER A 401 30.55 -3.83 -10.80
N SER A 402 31.73 -4.43 -11.03
CA SER A 402 32.19 -4.88 -12.36
C SER A 402 32.51 -6.39 -12.45
N VAL A 403 32.60 -7.11 -11.33
CA VAL A 403 33.03 -8.51 -11.27
C VAL A 403 32.17 -9.31 -10.30
N ASN A 404 31.64 -10.45 -10.77
CA ASN A 404 30.86 -11.39 -9.95
C ASN A 404 31.72 -11.98 -8.82
N GLY A 405 31.14 -12.10 -7.63
CA GLY A 405 31.78 -12.72 -6.46
C GLY A 405 30.78 -13.58 -5.69
N LEU A 406 30.74 -13.42 -4.36
CA LEU A 406 29.70 -13.96 -3.48
C LEU A 406 28.25 -13.58 -3.87
N MET A 407 28.09 -12.58 -4.75
CA MET A 407 26.83 -12.20 -5.41
C MET A 407 27.15 -11.72 -6.85
N SER A 408 26.14 -11.52 -7.71
CA SER A 408 26.40 -11.02 -9.06
C SER A 408 26.87 -9.56 -9.04
N ALA A 409 27.66 -9.14 -10.02
CA ALA A 409 28.08 -7.75 -10.20
C ALA A 409 26.87 -6.82 -10.42
N ALA A 410 25.81 -7.32 -11.04
CA ALA A 410 24.56 -6.59 -11.22
C ALA A 410 23.87 -6.34 -9.87
N ASP A 411 23.80 -7.33 -9.00
CA ASP A 411 23.20 -7.20 -7.67
C ASP A 411 24.09 -6.41 -6.71
N LYS A 412 25.42 -6.51 -6.84
CA LYS A 412 26.36 -5.65 -6.13
C LYS A 412 26.23 -4.20 -6.58
N THR A 413 26.04 -3.94 -7.87
CA THR A 413 25.77 -2.59 -8.40
C THR A 413 24.43 -2.04 -7.93
N LYS A 414 23.38 -2.88 -7.81
CA LYS A 414 22.12 -2.48 -7.15
C LYS A 414 22.36 -2.13 -5.68
N LEU A 415 23.14 -2.92 -4.95
CA LEU A 415 23.43 -2.72 -3.53
C LEU A 415 24.34 -1.49 -3.27
N ASP A 416 25.27 -1.18 -4.18
CA ASP A 416 26.12 0.02 -4.13
C ASP A 416 25.38 1.28 -4.62
N GLY A 417 24.38 1.11 -5.49
CA GLY A 417 23.46 2.16 -5.94
C GLY A 417 22.33 2.45 -4.93
N ILE A 418 22.14 1.59 -3.92
CA ILE A 418 21.33 1.89 -2.73
C ILE A 418 22.14 2.86 -1.87
N SER A 419 21.80 4.14 -1.96
CA SER A 419 22.36 5.20 -1.11
C SER A 419 22.32 4.78 0.36
N ALA A 420 23.41 5.02 1.10
CA ALA A 420 23.51 4.64 2.51
C ALA A 420 22.34 5.21 3.34
N GLY A 421 21.41 4.34 3.76
CA GLY A 421 20.17 4.70 4.46
C GLY A 421 18.87 4.49 3.68
N ALA A 422 18.91 4.22 2.37
CA ALA A 422 17.71 3.83 1.63
C ALA A 422 17.20 2.47 2.13
N GLN A 423 15.91 2.43 2.52
CA GLN A 423 15.27 1.35 3.28
C GLN A 423 15.78 1.12 4.72
N VAL A 424 16.11 2.21 5.43
CA VAL A 424 15.90 2.27 6.89
C VAL A 424 14.49 2.83 7.15
N ASN A 425 13.80 2.34 8.20
CA ASN A 425 12.58 2.97 8.69
C ASN A 425 12.86 4.45 8.99
N ARG A 426 12.04 5.39 8.48
CA ARG A 426 12.29 6.83 8.64
C ARG A 426 12.41 7.15 10.13
N GLY A 427 13.52 7.77 10.51
CA GLY A 427 13.76 8.15 11.91
C GLY A 427 12.69 9.13 12.39
N LEU A 428 12.27 9.04 13.64
CA LEU A 428 11.26 9.95 14.19
C LEU A 428 11.84 11.36 14.34
N SER A 429 11.13 12.39 13.86
CA SER A 429 11.59 13.78 13.91
C SER A 429 11.87 14.23 15.36
N THR A 430 12.96 14.96 15.59
CA THR A 430 13.14 15.68 16.87
C THR A 430 12.15 16.84 16.97
N GLN A 431 12.01 17.40 18.17
CA GLN A 431 11.14 18.56 18.40
C GLN A 431 11.55 19.74 17.50
N ALA A 432 12.85 20.04 17.40
CA ALA A 432 13.35 21.15 16.58
C ALA A 432 13.09 20.95 15.07
N GLN A 433 13.24 19.72 14.54
CA GLN A 433 12.91 19.41 13.14
C GLN A 433 11.41 19.60 12.87
N ALA A 434 10.56 19.04 13.73
CA ALA A 434 9.11 19.15 13.65
C ALA A 434 8.64 20.61 13.71
N GLU A 435 9.24 21.40 14.59
CA GLU A 435 8.95 22.82 14.80
C GLU A 435 9.47 23.74 13.68
N ALA A 436 10.49 23.32 12.92
CA ALA A 436 10.99 24.06 11.77
C ALA A 436 10.15 23.77 10.51
N GLY A 437 9.85 22.49 10.25
CA GLY A 437 9.06 22.06 9.09
C GLY A 437 9.82 21.96 7.76
N GLU A 438 11.14 22.13 7.78
CA GLU A 438 12.02 22.05 6.59
C GLU A 438 12.45 20.60 6.24
N ASP A 439 12.37 19.67 7.20
CA ASP A 439 12.84 18.30 7.04
C ASP A 439 11.71 17.32 6.70
N HIS A 440 11.65 16.92 5.42
CA HIS A 440 10.72 15.90 4.94
C HIS A 440 11.28 14.47 5.02
N THR A 441 12.49 14.24 5.53
CA THR A 441 13.10 12.89 5.56
C THR A 441 12.62 12.05 6.74
N THR A 442 12.25 12.68 7.86
CA THR A 442 11.88 12.02 9.13
C THR A 442 10.36 11.80 9.30
N ASP A 443 9.97 10.80 10.09
CA ASP A 443 8.57 10.47 10.41
C ASP A 443 8.03 11.28 11.61
N MET A 444 6.85 11.86 11.44
CA MET A 444 6.21 12.72 12.45
C MET A 444 5.24 11.94 13.33
N THR A 445 5.51 11.88 14.64
CA THR A 445 4.55 11.32 15.61
C THR A 445 3.42 12.32 15.92
N PRO A 446 2.25 11.89 16.43
CA PRO A 446 1.17 12.80 16.84
C PRO A 446 1.63 13.87 17.86
N LEU A 447 2.58 13.54 18.73
CA LEU A 447 3.18 14.52 19.65
C LEU A 447 4.00 15.58 18.91
N ARG A 448 4.80 15.19 17.91
CA ARG A 448 5.57 16.15 17.07
C ARG A 448 4.66 17.01 16.22
N VAL A 449 3.59 16.45 15.66
CA VAL A 449 2.53 17.21 14.96
C VAL A 449 1.92 18.25 15.91
N LYS A 450 1.56 17.86 17.15
CA LYS A 450 1.04 18.81 18.14
C LYS A 450 2.06 19.92 18.45
N GLN A 451 3.32 19.59 18.74
CA GLN A 451 4.36 20.57 19.06
C GLN A 451 4.62 21.56 17.91
N ALA A 452 4.63 21.09 16.66
CA ALA A 452 4.76 21.91 15.47
C ALA A 452 3.57 22.87 15.28
N ILE A 453 2.35 22.38 15.52
CA ILE A 453 1.13 23.19 15.50
C ILE A 453 1.16 24.22 16.63
N ASP A 454 1.42 23.80 17.88
CA ASP A 454 1.48 24.67 19.07
C ASP A 454 2.44 25.85 18.85
N LYS A 455 3.64 25.60 18.29
CA LYS A 455 4.62 26.66 18.01
C LYS A 455 4.21 27.58 16.86
N ARG A 456 3.61 27.04 15.80
CA ARG A 456 3.03 27.90 14.73
C ARG A 456 1.92 28.77 15.31
N LEU A 457 1.04 28.21 16.14
CA LEU A 457 -0.04 28.92 16.83
C LEU A 457 0.46 29.96 17.86
N ALA A 458 1.67 29.82 18.38
CA ALA A 458 2.30 30.82 19.23
C ALA A 458 2.87 32.01 18.45
N ASN A 459 3.17 31.85 17.15
CA ASN A 459 3.75 32.89 16.29
C ASN A 459 2.75 33.55 15.33
N VAL A 460 1.64 32.89 14.95
CA VAL A 460 0.42 33.64 14.64
C VAL A 460 -0.16 34.13 15.96
N GLY A 461 0.40 35.23 16.47
CA GLY A 461 -0.12 35.89 17.67
C GLY A 461 -1.64 36.02 17.54
N ALA A 462 -2.36 35.51 18.53
CA ALA A 462 -3.79 35.24 18.43
C ALA A 462 -4.52 36.48 17.88
N GLY A 463 -5.07 36.34 16.67
CA GLY A 463 -5.60 37.45 15.88
C GLY A 463 -6.56 38.28 16.72
N ASP A 464 -6.44 39.61 16.58
CA ASP A 464 -6.48 40.63 17.64
C ASP A 464 -7.58 40.47 18.70
N MET A 465 -8.71 39.91 18.25
CA MET A 465 -9.87 39.32 18.96
C MET A 465 -9.54 38.28 20.07
N LEU A 466 -8.54 38.52 20.92
CA LEU A 466 -8.36 37.77 22.17
C LEU A 466 -9.59 37.98 23.06
N LYS A 467 -10.30 36.89 23.40
CA LYS A 467 -11.56 36.96 24.16
C LYS A 467 -11.40 37.77 25.47
N SER A 468 -10.29 37.57 26.18
CA SER A 468 -9.94 38.31 27.42
C SER A 468 -9.62 39.80 27.24
N VAL A 469 -9.73 40.36 26.04
CA VAL A 469 -9.52 41.79 25.72
C VAL A 469 -10.78 42.42 25.12
N TYR A 470 -11.67 41.61 24.54
CA TYR A 470 -12.86 42.07 23.80
C TYR A 470 -14.19 41.58 24.36
N ASP A 471 -14.22 40.50 25.14
CA ASP A 471 -15.40 39.89 25.79
C ASP A 471 -14.97 39.57 27.24
N SER A 472 -14.76 40.63 28.01
CA SER A 472 -14.09 40.60 29.32
C SER A 472 -14.93 39.94 30.42
N ASN A 473 -16.22 39.75 30.15
CA ASN A 473 -17.19 39.13 31.05
C ASN A 473 -17.58 37.69 30.61
N ASP A 474 -16.97 37.17 29.53
CA ASP A 474 -17.15 35.85 28.93
C ASP A 474 -18.56 35.58 28.33
N ASN A 475 -19.43 36.60 28.22
CA ASN A 475 -20.85 36.44 27.87
C ASN A 475 -21.14 36.05 26.40
N GLY A 476 -20.14 36.12 25.51
CA GLY A 476 -20.27 35.75 24.09
C GLY A 476 -20.53 36.94 23.15
N LYS A 477 -20.49 38.18 23.65
CA LYS A 477 -20.48 39.42 22.85
C LYS A 477 -19.18 40.17 23.06
N VAL A 478 -18.85 41.02 22.09
CA VAL A 478 -17.80 42.02 22.28
C VAL A 478 -18.31 43.15 23.19
N ASP A 479 -17.58 43.50 24.24
CA ASP A 479 -17.90 44.57 25.21
C ASP A 479 -18.18 45.92 24.51
N MET A 480 -17.39 46.23 23.48
CA MET A 480 -17.57 47.43 22.63
C MET A 480 -18.81 47.38 21.73
N ALA A 481 -19.38 46.19 21.51
CA ALA A 481 -20.69 46.02 20.86
C ALA A 481 -21.85 45.99 21.89
N GLU A 482 -21.61 45.57 23.13
CA GLU A 482 -22.57 45.74 24.23
C GLU A 482 -22.80 47.23 24.58
N ALA A 483 -21.79 48.07 24.34
CA ALA A 483 -21.96 49.53 24.30
C ALA A 483 -22.92 50.01 23.19
N ALA A 484 -23.01 49.31 22.04
CA ALA A 484 -23.92 49.66 20.94
C ALA A 484 -25.40 49.36 21.29
N ASP A 485 -25.66 48.25 21.98
CA ASP A 485 -26.98 47.93 22.55
C ASP A 485 -27.45 48.96 23.60
N SER A 486 -26.52 49.77 24.12
CA SER A 486 -26.75 50.77 25.17
C SER A 486 -26.88 52.21 24.64
N VAL A 487 -26.75 52.48 23.33
CA VAL A 487 -26.73 53.85 22.78
C VAL A 487 -28.11 54.51 22.87
N PRO A 488 -28.26 55.67 23.54
CA PRO A 488 -29.53 56.40 23.55
C PRO A 488 -29.93 56.83 22.14
N TRP A 489 -31.15 56.45 21.72
CA TRP A 489 -31.68 56.69 20.37
C TRP A 489 -31.60 58.16 19.93
N SER A 490 -31.58 59.12 20.87
CA SER A 490 -31.41 60.55 20.62
C SER A 490 -30.09 60.93 19.92
N GLY A 491 -29.02 60.14 20.08
CA GLY A 491 -27.70 60.46 19.51
C GLY A 491 -27.49 60.07 18.04
N VAL A 492 -28.36 59.24 17.46
CA VAL A 492 -28.16 58.64 16.13
C VAL A 492 -28.77 59.51 15.03
N SER A 493 -27.95 59.93 14.06
CA SER A 493 -28.35 60.68 12.85
C SER A 493 -28.74 59.72 11.71
N GLY A 494 -29.44 60.23 10.67
CA GLY A 494 -29.84 59.46 9.49
C GLY A 494 -30.93 58.39 9.69
N LYS A 495 -31.34 58.13 10.94
CA LYS A 495 -32.33 57.10 11.31
C LYS A 495 -33.74 57.34 10.73
N PRO A 496 -34.49 56.27 10.38
CA PRO A 496 -35.93 56.34 10.12
C PRO A 496 -36.72 56.84 11.34
N THR A 497 -37.80 57.59 11.09
CA THR A 497 -38.61 58.23 12.15
C THR A 497 -39.62 57.31 12.84
N GLY A 498 -39.75 56.04 12.43
CA GLY A 498 -40.54 55.05 13.15
C GLY A 498 -40.46 53.64 12.55
N PHE A 499 -40.56 52.64 13.42
CA PHE A 499 -40.72 51.21 13.06
C PHE A 499 -42.05 50.65 13.62
N PRO A 500 -43.21 51.00 13.05
CA PRO A 500 -44.35 50.11 13.01
C PRO A 500 -44.20 49.22 11.76
N PRO A 501 -43.95 47.91 11.88
CA PRO A 501 -43.98 47.02 10.73
C PRO A 501 -45.40 47.05 10.13
N SER A 502 -45.51 47.45 8.86
CA SER A 502 -46.73 47.23 8.10
C SER A 502 -46.99 45.72 8.05
N THR A 503 -48.17 45.32 8.51
CA THR A 503 -48.50 43.90 8.69
C THR A 503 -48.48 43.17 7.36
N HIS A 504 -47.71 42.08 7.28
CA HIS A 504 -47.83 41.09 6.22
C HIS A 504 -48.27 39.77 6.85
N SER A 505 -49.19 39.07 6.20
CA SER A 505 -49.75 37.80 6.67
C SER A 505 -49.24 36.67 5.78
N HIS A 506 -48.77 35.58 6.40
CA HIS A 506 -48.43 34.35 5.69
C HIS A 506 -49.64 33.42 5.74
N ASP A 507 -50.24 33.12 4.59
CA ASP A 507 -51.36 32.17 4.47
C ASP A 507 -50.86 30.71 4.48
N ALA A 508 -50.17 30.35 5.56
CA ALA A 508 -49.57 29.05 5.77
C ALA A 508 -50.43 28.24 6.75
N LEU A 509 -51.44 27.55 6.21
CA LEU A 509 -52.35 26.64 6.91
C LEU A 509 -53.10 27.28 8.08
N ASN A 510 -54.35 27.71 7.80
CA ASN A 510 -55.28 28.33 8.75
C ASN A 510 -55.79 27.36 9.84
N VAL A 511 -54.88 26.88 10.70
CA VAL A 511 -55.17 26.12 11.92
C VAL A 511 -55.78 27.09 12.92
N LYS A 512 -57.08 27.34 12.77
CA LYS A 512 -57.85 28.10 13.75
C LYS A 512 -57.87 27.33 15.05
N ALA A 513 -57.08 27.81 16.02
CA ALA A 513 -57.27 27.49 17.41
C ALA A 513 -58.76 27.66 17.74
N ASP A 514 -59.34 26.60 18.32
CA ASP A 514 -60.71 26.55 18.82
C ASP A 514 -61.85 26.82 17.81
N ASN A 515 -61.78 26.21 16.61
CA ASN A 515 -62.94 26.08 15.71
C ASN A 515 -63.98 25.06 16.23
N TRP A 516 -64.38 25.17 17.50
CA TRP A 516 -65.32 24.26 18.17
C TRP A 516 -66.75 24.44 17.62
N LYS A 517 -67.47 23.33 17.38
CA LYS A 517 -68.85 23.32 16.85
C LYS A 517 -69.76 22.50 17.77
N GLN A 518 -71.03 22.88 17.88
CA GLN A 518 -72.05 22.14 18.65
C GLN A 518 -72.66 21.01 17.79
N GLY A 519 -73.20 19.97 18.42
CA GLY A 519 -73.62 18.73 17.72
C GLY A 519 -74.96 18.77 16.99
N ASP A 520 -75.66 19.87 17.16
CA ASP A 520 -76.89 20.30 16.52
C ASP A 520 -76.65 21.40 15.46
N ALA A 521 -75.42 21.92 15.35
CA ALA A 521 -75.07 22.99 14.42
C ALA A 521 -75.43 22.62 12.96
N LEU A 522 -76.07 23.56 12.25
CA LEU A 522 -76.68 23.31 10.94
C LEU A 522 -75.63 23.04 9.86
N PRO A 523 -75.94 22.22 8.82
CA PRO A 523 -75.04 21.92 7.70
C PRO A 523 -74.40 23.14 7.03
N SER A 524 -75.12 24.27 6.94
CA SER A 524 -74.63 25.56 6.44
C SER A 524 -73.41 26.08 7.20
N THR A 525 -73.32 25.82 8.52
CA THR A 525 -72.30 26.38 9.43
C THR A 525 -70.94 25.66 9.42
N PHE A 526 -70.81 24.58 8.66
CA PHE A 526 -69.55 23.90 8.37
C PHE A 526 -68.92 24.43 7.08
N ASP A 527 -67.59 24.48 7.05
CA ASP A 527 -66.83 24.89 5.87
C ASP A 527 -66.90 23.83 4.75
N ARG A 528 -66.58 24.20 3.51
CA ARG A 528 -66.62 23.27 2.35
C ARG A 528 -65.40 22.35 2.38
N GLY A 529 -65.57 21.08 2.03
CA GLY A 529 -64.54 20.06 2.14
C GLY A 529 -64.64 19.27 3.44
N LEU A 530 -63.51 19.03 4.09
CA LEU A 530 -63.39 18.21 5.30
C LEU A 530 -63.28 19.09 6.56
N THR A 531 -64.07 18.80 7.58
CA THR A 531 -63.92 19.35 8.94
C THR A 531 -63.87 18.20 9.95
N VAL A 532 -62.83 18.14 10.78
CA VAL A 532 -62.65 17.14 11.84
C VAL A 532 -62.55 17.84 13.18
N PHE A 533 -63.22 17.32 14.20
CA PHE A 533 -63.16 17.85 15.56
C PHE A 533 -63.33 16.73 16.61
N PHE A 534 -62.83 17.00 17.81
CA PHE A 534 -62.79 16.06 18.93
C PHE A 534 -63.75 16.52 20.03
N SER A 535 -64.50 15.59 20.63
CA SER A 535 -65.43 15.87 21.72
C SER A 535 -64.97 15.24 23.04
N ASN A 536 -65.14 15.98 24.13
CA ASN A 536 -64.72 15.61 25.49
C ASN A 536 -65.79 15.92 26.57
N ASN A 537 -67.04 16.16 26.16
CA ASN A 537 -68.06 16.80 26.98
C ASN A 537 -69.25 15.84 27.27
N PRO A 538 -69.66 15.62 28.54
CA PRO A 538 -70.64 14.57 28.86
C PRO A 538 -72.08 14.77 28.36
N ALA A 539 -72.70 13.64 28.01
CA ALA A 539 -74.12 13.31 28.22
C ALA A 539 -75.23 14.20 27.61
N SER A 540 -74.95 15.14 26.71
CA SER A 540 -76.00 15.95 26.05
C SER A 540 -75.75 16.31 24.58
N ARG A 541 -74.55 16.02 24.05
CA ARG A 541 -74.15 16.36 22.68
C ARG A 541 -73.78 15.08 21.92
N PHE A 542 -73.96 15.10 20.60
CA PHE A 542 -73.54 14.02 19.70
C PHE A 542 -74.02 12.62 20.10
N ASN A 543 -75.35 12.39 20.10
CA ASN A 543 -75.96 11.10 20.41
C ASN A 543 -75.54 10.50 21.77
N ASN A 544 -75.30 11.38 22.76
CA ASN A 544 -74.84 11.08 24.13
C ASN A 544 -73.45 10.40 24.25
N VAL A 545 -72.61 10.48 23.21
CA VAL A 545 -71.24 9.94 23.24
C VAL A 545 -70.26 10.97 23.82
N GLN A 546 -69.76 10.72 25.04
CA GLN A 546 -68.89 11.64 25.79
C GLN A 546 -67.49 11.86 25.16
N TYR A 547 -66.93 10.84 24.50
CA TYR A 547 -65.61 10.89 23.85
C TYR A 547 -65.69 10.33 22.44
N CYS A 548 -65.45 11.17 21.44
CA CYS A 548 -65.50 10.80 20.03
C CYS A 548 -64.70 11.78 19.15
N THR A 549 -64.28 11.33 17.97
CA THR A 549 -63.96 12.20 16.82
C THR A 549 -65.16 12.24 15.88
N ILE A 550 -65.41 13.43 15.34
CA ILE A 550 -66.50 13.67 14.41
C ILE A 550 -65.93 14.28 13.13
N MET A 551 -66.30 13.66 12.02
CA MET A 551 -65.81 13.95 10.69
C MET A 551 -66.98 14.42 9.84
N THR A 552 -66.98 15.68 9.43
CA THR A 552 -67.97 16.27 8.53
C THR A 552 -67.34 16.47 7.16
N VAL A 553 -67.99 15.96 6.11
CA VAL A 553 -67.60 16.20 4.72
C VAL A 553 -68.76 16.91 4.03
N LYS A 554 -68.52 18.17 3.64
CA LYS A 554 -69.51 19.03 2.98
C LYS A 554 -69.11 19.26 1.53
N GLY A 555 -70.03 18.96 0.62
CA GLY A 555 -69.80 19.08 -0.81
C GLY A 555 -69.74 20.52 -1.30
N TYR A 556 -69.44 20.69 -2.60
CA TYR A 556 -69.49 22.00 -3.25
C TYR A 556 -70.92 22.53 -3.45
N SER A 557 -71.96 21.74 -3.16
CA SER A 557 -73.37 22.09 -3.34
C SER A 557 -74.01 22.58 -2.02
N SER A 558 -74.91 23.55 -2.12
CA SER A 558 -75.38 24.50 -1.08
C SER A 558 -75.25 24.05 0.40
N MET A 559 -75.91 22.95 0.78
CA MET A 559 -75.89 22.39 2.14
C MET A 559 -75.61 20.87 2.20
N ALA A 560 -75.33 20.20 1.07
CA ALA A 560 -75.20 18.75 1.07
C ALA A 560 -73.95 18.29 1.84
N ALA A 561 -74.15 17.54 2.91
CA ALA A 561 -73.08 17.09 3.81
C ALA A 561 -73.35 15.69 4.37
N ILE A 562 -72.28 14.96 4.66
CA ILE A 562 -72.29 13.73 5.45
C ILE A 562 -71.48 13.97 6.73
N GLN A 563 -71.91 13.37 7.84
CA GLN A 563 -71.21 13.46 9.11
C GLN A 563 -71.12 12.07 9.75
N TYR A 564 -69.90 11.69 10.12
CA TYR A 564 -69.59 10.46 10.83
C TYR A 564 -69.17 10.77 12.28
N LEU A 565 -69.57 9.91 13.20
CA LEU A 565 -69.23 9.94 14.61
C LEU A 565 -68.50 8.64 14.95
N TYR A 566 -67.22 8.77 15.29
CA TYR A 566 -66.33 7.69 15.69
C TYR A 566 -66.19 7.71 17.23
N PRO A 567 -66.93 6.86 17.96
CA PRO A 567 -66.83 6.78 19.41
C PRO A 567 -65.47 6.22 19.85
N TYR A 568 -64.97 6.67 21.00
CA TYR A 568 -63.67 6.25 21.55
C TYR A 568 -63.76 5.18 22.65
N ASN A 569 -64.97 4.82 23.09
CA ASN A 569 -65.18 3.69 24.00
C ASN A 569 -65.19 2.36 23.23
N ASN A 570 -64.52 1.35 23.81
CA ASN A 570 -64.16 0.11 23.12
C ASN A 570 -65.38 -0.64 22.57
N ASN A 571 -65.34 -0.98 21.28
CA ASN A 571 -66.42 -1.62 20.49
C ASN A 571 -67.79 -0.91 20.44
N ALA A 572 -67.88 0.40 20.71
CA ALA A 572 -69.08 1.17 20.35
C ALA A 572 -69.19 1.35 18.81
N PRO A 573 -70.37 1.14 18.20
CA PRO A 573 -70.50 1.16 16.74
C PRO A 573 -70.48 2.58 16.16
N ILE A 574 -69.86 2.72 14.98
CA ILE A 574 -69.74 4.00 14.26
C ILE A 574 -71.13 4.46 13.81
N HIS A 575 -71.42 5.75 14.00
CA HIS A 575 -72.68 6.36 13.57
C HIS A 575 -72.45 7.33 12.42
N TYR A 576 -73.45 7.49 11.55
CA TYR A 576 -73.44 8.48 10.47
C TYR A 576 -74.80 9.17 10.30
N ARG A 577 -74.79 10.37 9.70
CA ARG A 577 -76.00 11.09 9.26
C ARG A 577 -75.72 11.93 8.02
N LEU A 578 -76.80 12.38 7.39
CA LEU A 578 -76.78 13.09 6.12
C LEU A 578 -77.60 14.38 6.21
N ALA A 579 -77.16 15.41 5.49
CA ALA A 579 -77.95 16.57 5.10
C ALA A 579 -78.20 16.50 3.60
N LEU A 580 -79.46 16.52 3.19
CA LEU A 580 -79.84 16.41 1.78
C LEU A 580 -79.57 17.72 1.03
N TYR A 581 -79.45 17.63 -0.30
CA TYR A 581 -79.20 18.81 -1.14
C TYR A 581 -80.27 19.89 -0.93
N ASN A 582 -79.81 21.13 -0.76
CA ASN A 582 -80.61 22.32 -0.41
C ASN A 582 -81.44 22.23 0.90
N SER A 583 -81.14 21.28 1.80
CA SER A 583 -81.73 21.24 3.15
C SER A 583 -80.70 21.63 4.20
N ASP A 584 -81.00 22.65 5.01
CA ASP A 584 -80.16 23.04 6.15
C ASP A 584 -80.52 22.27 7.44
N SER A 585 -80.82 20.97 7.28
CA SER A 585 -81.23 20.11 8.39
C SER A 585 -80.55 18.74 8.32
N TRP A 586 -80.22 18.20 9.50
CA TRP A 586 -79.65 16.88 9.63
C TRP A 586 -80.76 15.82 9.72
N LEU A 587 -80.66 14.76 8.92
CA LEU A 587 -81.42 13.54 9.14
C LEU A 587 -80.99 12.88 10.48
N PRO A 588 -81.84 12.03 11.09
CA PRO A 588 -81.49 11.27 12.29
C PRO A 588 -80.23 10.42 12.09
N TRP A 589 -79.47 10.24 13.18
CA TRP A 589 -78.31 9.34 13.21
C TRP A 589 -78.70 7.90 12.87
N ARG A 590 -77.82 7.21 12.16
CA ARG A 590 -77.92 5.79 11.81
C ARG A 590 -76.63 5.08 12.20
N GLN A 591 -76.76 3.85 12.67
CA GLN A 591 -75.63 2.97 12.95
C GLN A 591 -75.06 2.41 11.63
N LEU A 592 -73.74 2.32 11.54
CA LEU A 592 -73.05 1.54 10.52
C LEU A 592 -72.94 0.10 11.03
N ALA A 593 -73.48 -0.87 10.28
CA ALA A 593 -73.39 -2.28 10.66
C ALA A 593 -71.94 -2.78 10.63
N ASN A 594 -71.53 -3.51 11.66
CA ASN A 594 -70.24 -4.20 11.71
C ASN A 594 -70.36 -5.69 11.33
N SER A 595 -69.23 -6.39 11.23
CA SER A 595 -69.17 -7.83 10.91
C SER A 595 -69.81 -8.74 11.96
N ASP A 596 -69.93 -8.26 13.19
CA ASP A 596 -70.23 -9.08 14.36
C ASP A 596 -71.74 -9.05 14.66
N GLU A 597 -72.41 -7.96 14.26
CA GLU A 597 -73.87 -7.77 14.24
C GLU A 597 -74.55 -8.51 13.07
N VAL A 598 -73.82 -8.85 12.01
CA VAL A 598 -74.37 -9.45 10.78
C VAL A 598 -73.75 -10.83 10.53
N MET A 599 -74.17 -11.84 11.30
CA MET A 599 -73.73 -13.22 11.11
C MET A 599 -74.13 -13.76 9.72
N PRO A 600 -73.18 -14.02 8.80
CA PRO A 600 -73.49 -14.74 7.57
C PRO A 600 -73.64 -16.21 7.93
N LYS A 601 -74.80 -16.82 7.65
CA LYS A 601 -74.94 -18.29 7.78
C LYS A 601 -73.99 -18.95 6.77
N GLY A 602 -72.92 -19.56 7.28
CA GLY A 602 -71.95 -20.29 6.48
C GLY A 602 -72.56 -21.46 5.71
N PRO A 603 -71.84 -22.01 4.72
CA PRO A 603 -72.35 -23.09 3.87
C PRO A 603 -72.73 -24.32 4.72
N LEU A 604 -73.98 -24.78 4.57
CA LEU A 604 -74.48 -25.98 5.24
C LEU A 604 -73.71 -27.21 4.78
N THR A 605 -73.03 -27.86 5.72
CA THR A 605 -72.28 -29.10 5.48
C THR A 605 -73.15 -30.34 5.70
N TRP A 606 -72.80 -31.46 5.07
CA TRP A 606 -73.51 -32.74 5.25
C TRP A 606 -73.53 -33.20 6.72
N GLY A 607 -72.50 -32.89 7.51
CA GLY A 607 -72.45 -33.17 8.95
C GLY A 607 -73.35 -32.29 9.83
N GLN A 608 -73.90 -31.20 9.28
CA GLN A 608 -74.96 -30.36 9.86
C GLN A 608 -76.35 -30.73 9.33
N LEU A 609 -76.43 -31.53 8.27
CA LEU A 609 -77.64 -32.19 7.77
C LEU A 609 -77.86 -33.56 8.43
N ARG A 610 -77.61 -33.67 9.74
CA ARG A 610 -78.09 -34.81 10.51
C ARG A 610 -79.60 -34.69 10.62
N GLY A 611 -80.32 -35.56 9.92
CA GLY A 611 -81.65 -35.93 10.38
C GLY A 611 -81.48 -36.75 11.66
N ASP A 612 -82.21 -36.40 12.72
CA ASP A 612 -82.34 -37.25 13.89
C ASP A 612 -83.14 -38.50 13.50
N ALA A 613 -82.50 -39.67 13.58
CA ALA A 613 -83.04 -40.99 13.23
C ALA A 613 -82.35 -42.08 14.07
#